data_AF-A0A3B8LKA4-F1
#
_entry.id   AF-A0A3B8LKA4-F1
#
_cell.length_a   1.000
_cell.length_b   1.000
_cell.length_c   1.000
_cell.angle_alpha   90.00
_cell.angle_beta   90.00
_cell.angle_gamma   90.00
#
_symmetry.space_group_name_H-M   'P 1'
#
loop_
_entity.id
_entity.type
_entity.pdbx_description
1 polymer ?
#
loop_
_entity_poly.entity_id
_entity_poly.type
_entity_poly.pdbx_seq_one_letter_code
_entity_poly.pdbx_strand_id
1 'polypeptide(L)'
;DRSEYKEWAAQQEFLDWEGIALDRKGVKDQIDALSEELGELRRRSRQRRAAFEKAKQKYFNYLYKVNLDAWWVLDPVITVHPDEIFFECFSQDESSYGKLGCNYEVFGRIDEFSCGTTNIDYSQALYNEFQKIRTYKTTSLTVDPSGFDVKTQGEDDYREVKIDLPDTWVRGFLQVSSAMTLPARSFDLHPMDIYNFCMQLRRFKEKKGPRSMRYRLTPGEPVRVVFDPWGTEIVCSRSIYHGPQEEEIRVWGRRRIHILERLIPIAKRFTVHLLGRGLPSFYVADLGDMNFTLGLSGWSSNDWSTAGNFDLMAPRADVDDETKVRVFEALKAEWLATPDALAGKLGLNRDVVLGALGAYTQAGRGIYDLDK
;
A
#
# COMPACT_ATOMS: atom_id res chain seq x y z
N ASP A 1 1.49 60.44 30.01
CA ASP A 1 1.27 60.57 28.56
C ASP A 1 1.96 59.39 27.87
N ARG A 2 1.26 58.59 27.06
CA ARG A 2 1.80 57.34 26.44
C ARG A 2 1.95 57.48 24.91
N SER A 3 1.83 58.70 24.41
CA SER A 3 1.89 59.10 23.01
C SER A 3 3.29 58.91 22.43
N GLU A 4 4.34 59.41 23.09
CA GLU A 4 5.72 59.29 22.62
C GLU A 4 6.22 57.84 22.52
N TYR A 5 5.84 56.98 23.47
CA TYR A 5 6.20 55.55 23.43
C TYR A 5 5.48 54.81 22.29
N LYS A 6 4.23 55.20 21.97
CA LYS A 6 3.48 54.61 20.86
C LYS A 6 4.02 55.05 19.50
N GLU A 7 4.48 56.30 19.38
CA GLU A 7 5.12 56.80 18.15
C GLU A 7 6.50 56.15 17.93
N TRP A 8 7.29 55.97 19.00
CA TRP A 8 8.56 55.25 18.94
C TRP A 8 8.37 53.76 18.58
N ALA A 9 7.39 53.09 19.19
CA ALA A 9 7.07 51.69 18.88
C ALA A 9 6.56 51.50 17.45
N ALA A 10 5.75 52.43 16.92
CA ALA A 10 5.27 52.40 15.54
C ALA A 10 6.41 52.62 14.52
N GLN A 11 7.39 53.46 14.84
CA GLN A 11 8.59 53.64 14.01
C GLN A 11 9.51 52.41 14.04
N GLN A 12 9.66 51.76 15.20
CA GLN A 12 10.41 50.52 15.34
C GLN A 12 9.75 49.35 14.60
N GLU A 13 8.42 49.18 14.70
CA GLU A 13 7.69 48.17 13.92
C GLU A 13 7.87 48.40 12.41
N PHE A 14 7.79 49.64 11.93
CA PHE A 14 7.95 49.94 10.50
C PHE A 14 9.35 49.57 9.97
N LEU A 15 10.40 49.84 10.75
CA LEU A 15 11.79 49.46 10.44
C LEU A 15 11.99 47.94 10.45
N ASP A 16 11.35 47.23 11.38
CA ASP A 16 11.43 45.76 11.50
C ASP A 16 10.68 45.07 10.34
N TRP A 17 9.54 45.62 9.91
CA TRP A 17 8.82 45.17 8.71
C TRP A 17 9.60 45.41 7.40
N GLU A 18 10.34 46.52 7.28
CA GLU A 18 11.24 46.75 6.15
C GLU A 18 12.42 45.76 6.14
N GLY A 19 13.00 45.45 7.31
CA GLY A 19 14.04 44.42 7.46
C GLY A 19 13.55 43.03 7.05
N ILE A 20 12.37 42.61 7.51
CA ILE A 20 11.75 41.32 7.15
C ILE A 20 11.39 41.28 5.65
N ALA A 21 10.98 42.40 5.05
CA ALA A 21 10.69 42.48 3.62
C ALA A 21 11.98 42.40 2.77
N LEU A 22 13.08 43.00 3.23
CA LEU A 22 14.40 42.91 2.60
C LEU A 22 14.98 41.50 2.69
N ASP A 23 14.88 40.83 3.85
CA ASP A 23 15.30 39.44 4.03
C ASP A 23 14.47 38.49 3.16
N ARG A 24 13.14 38.69 3.07
CA ARG A 24 12.28 37.94 2.15
C ARG A 24 12.66 38.14 0.68
N LYS A 25 13.07 39.35 0.31
CA LYS A 25 13.53 39.66 -1.05
C LYS A 25 14.88 38.99 -1.34
N GLY A 26 15.83 39.04 -0.40
CA GLY A 26 17.11 38.35 -0.51
C GLY A 26 16.97 36.83 -0.60
N VAL A 27 16.08 36.24 0.20
CA VAL A 27 15.76 34.80 0.12
C VAL A 27 15.08 34.46 -1.20
N LYS A 28 14.20 35.31 -1.70
CA LYS A 28 13.56 35.12 -3.01
C LYS A 28 14.58 35.18 -4.16
N ASP A 29 15.49 36.16 -4.13
CA ASP A 29 16.54 36.31 -5.14
C ASP A 29 17.50 35.09 -5.12
N GLN A 30 17.79 34.54 -3.94
CA GLN A 30 18.54 33.28 -3.81
C GLN A 30 17.77 32.07 -4.36
N ILE A 31 16.47 31.96 -4.10
CA ILE A 31 15.62 30.89 -4.64
C ILE A 31 15.55 30.99 -6.17
N ASP A 32 15.43 32.21 -6.71
CA ASP A 32 15.34 32.44 -8.15
C ASP A 32 16.67 32.06 -8.82
N ALA A 33 17.82 32.45 -8.25
CA ALA A 33 19.15 32.06 -8.73
C ALA A 33 19.37 30.54 -8.69
N LEU A 34 19.05 29.88 -7.56
CA LEU A 34 19.16 28.42 -7.43
C LEU A 34 18.20 27.69 -8.38
N SER A 35 17.00 28.24 -8.63
CA SER A 35 16.03 27.67 -9.56
C SER A 35 16.52 27.75 -11.01
N GLU A 36 17.18 28.84 -11.37
CA GLU A 36 17.81 29.01 -12.69
C GLU A 36 18.97 28.03 -12.89
N GLU A 37 19.85 27.89 -11.89
CA GLU A 37 20.94 26.92 -11.90
C GLU A 37 20.41 25.48 -12.01
N LEU A 38 19.39 25.14 -11.22
CA LEU A 38 18.71 23.84 -11.28
C LEU A 38 18.07 23.60 -12.66
N GLY A 39 17.51 24.65 -13.27
CA GLY A 39 16.97 24.63 -14.63
C GLY A 39 18.03 24.27 -15.66
N GLU A 40 19.20 24.91 -15.59
CA GLU A 40 20.33 24.66 -16.49
C GLU A 40 20.90 23.25 -16.30
N LEU A 41 21.06 22.78 -15.05
CA LEU A 41 21.49 21.42 -14.74
C LEU A 41 20.50 20.38 -15.27
N ARG A 42 19.20 20.60 -15.10
CA ARG A 42 18.13 19.74 -15.66
C ARG A 42 18.17 19.71 -17.18
N ARG A 43 18.44 20.85 -17.83
CA ARG A 43 18.56 20.96 -19.30
C ARG A 43 19.76 20.17 -19.81
N ARG A 44 20.94 20.33 -19.19
CA ARG A 44 22.16 19.56 -19.52
C ARG A 44 21.96 18.06 -19.29
N SER A 45 21.32 17.67 -18.18
CA SER A 45 20.96 16.28 -17.89
C SER A 45 20.03 15.69 -18.97
N ARG A 46 19.00 16.44 -19.38
CA ARG A 46 18.08 16.05 -20.47
C ARG A 46 18.82 15.90 -21.79
N GLN A 47 19.70 16.82 -22.15
CA GLN A 47 20.49 16.74 -23.39
C GLN A 47 21.39 15.50 -23.41
N ARG A 48 22.10 15.21 -22.31
CA ARG A 48 22.95 14.01 -22.21
C ARG A 48 22.13 12.71 -22.31
N ARG A 49 20.95 12.67 -21.68
CA ARG A 49 20.05 11.50 -21.73
C ARG A 49 19.20 11.43 -23.00
N ALA A 50 19.15 12.46 -23.83
CA ALA A 50 18.22 12.53 -24.96
C ALA A 50 18.37 11.34 -25.94
N ALA A 51 19.59 10.86 -26.18
CA ALA A 51 19.84 9.70 -27.02
C ALA A 51 19.29 8.41 -26.39
N PHE A 52 19.51 8.22 -25.08
CA PHE A 52 18.98 7.10 -24.31
C PHE A 52 17.45 7.13 -24.26
N GLU A 53 16.84 8.27 -23.94
CA GLU A 53 15.37 8.41 -23.89
C GLU A 53 14.73 8.17 -25.25
N LYS A 54 15.36 8.63 -26.36
CA LYS A 54 14.90 8.32 -27.72
C LYS A 54 15.00 6.82 -28.04
N ALA A 55 16.08 6.16 -27.64
CA ALA A 55 16.25 4.72 -27.84
C ALA A 55 15.23 3.92 -27.01
N LYS A 56 15.02 4.31 -25.75
CA LYS A 56 13.99 3.79 -24.85
C LYS A 56 12.60 3.94 -25.47
N GLN A 57 12.26 5.13 -25.95
CA GLN A 57 10.97 5.39 -26.60
C GLN A 57 10.80 4.58 -27.89
N LYS A 58 11.86 4.41 -28.69
CA LYS A 58 11.83 3.54 -29.88
C LYS A 58 11.58 2.08 -29.52
N TYR A 59 12.20 1.58 -28.44
CA TYR A 59 11.99 0.23 -27.92
C TYR A 59 10.56 0.02 -27.42
N PHE A 60 10.02 0.93 -26.60
CA PHE A 60 8.63 0.84 -26.14
C PHE A 60 7.61 1.01 -27.28
N ASN A 61 7.88 1.87 -28.27
CA ASN A 61 7.06 1.97 -29.48
C ASN A 61 7.10 0.69 -30.34
N TYR A 62 8.22 -0.05 -30.30
CA TYR A 62 8.34 -1.35 -30.95
C TYR A 62 7.55 -2.42 -30.19
N LEU A 63 7.70 -2.48 -28.86
CA LEU A 63 6.91 -3.37 -28.01
C LEU A 63 5.40 -3.14 -28.22
N TYR A 64 4.93 -1.89 -28.20
CA TYR A 64 3.53 -1.54 -28.49
C TYR A 64 3.00 -2.14 -29.82
N LYS A 65 3.85 -2.31 -30.82
CA LYS A 65 3.47 -2.81 -32.15
C LYS A 65 3.62 -4.31 -32.30
N VAL A 66 4.53 -4.93 -31.56
CA VAL A 66 4.99 -6.31 -31.79
C VAL A 66 4.61 -7.25 -30.66
N ASN A 67 4.63 -6.75 -29.42
CA ASN A 67 4.27 -7.50 -28.23
C ASN A 67 3.68 -6.52 -27.20
N LEU A 68 2.37 -6.29 -27.33
CA LEU A 68 1.61 -5.39 -26.47
C LEU A 68 1.56 -5.89 -25.02
N ASP A 69 1.60 -7.21 -24.83
CA ASP A 69 1.56 -7.85 -23.52
C ASP A 69 2.88 -7.60 -22.75
N ALA A 70 4.03 -7.62 -23.44
CA ALA A 70 5.32 -7.20 -22.87
C ALA A 70 5.40 -5.69 -22.54
N TRP A 71 4.40 -4.88 -22.93
CA TRP A 71 4.27 -3.47 -22.54
C TRP A 71 3.47 -3.28 -21.25
N TRP A 72 2.68 -4.28 -20.84
CA TRP A 72 1.80 -4.28 -19.67
C TRP A 72 2.10 -5.47 -18.76
N VAL A 73 3.15 -5.30 -17.97
CA VAL A 73 3.54 -6.29 -16.96
C VAL A 73 2.79 -5.96 -15.67
N LEU A 74 1.76 -6.75 -15.34
CA LEU A 74 0.97 -6.64 -14.11
C LEU A 74 0.98 -8.01 -13.44
N ASP A 75 2.13 -8.37 -12.88
CA ASP A 75 2.44 -9.76 -12.54
C ASP A 75 2.12 -10.05 -11.08
N PRO A 76 1.08 -10.82 -10.76
CA PRO A 76 0.86 -11.26 -9.40
C PRO A 76 1.99 -12.18 -8.96
N VAL A 77 2.41 -11.95 -7.73
CA VAL A 77 3.27 -12.84 -6.97
C VAL A 77 2.37 -13.82 -6.25
N ILE A 78 2.59 -15.12 -6.47
CA ILE A 78 1.87 -16.21 -5.82
C ILE A 78 2.80 -16.80 -4.78
N THR A 79 2.37 -16.83 -3.53
CA THR A 79 3.08 -17.50 -2.45
C THR A 79 2.22 -18.60 -1.87
N VAL A 80 2.78 -19.81 -1.85
CA VAL A 80 2.24 -20.97 -1.14
C VAL A 80 2.95 -21.03 0.21
N HIS A 81 2.24 -20.67 1.27
CA HIS A 81 2.72 -20.72 2.65
C HIS A 81 1.94 -21.81 3.43
N PRO A 82 2.47 -22.40 4.52
CA PRO A 82 1.73 -23.41 5.28
C PRO A 82 0.36 -23.01 5.82
N ASP A 83 0.10 -21.71 6.02
CA ASP A 83 -1.19 -21.22 6.53
C ASP A 83 -2.22 -20.93 5.43
N GLU A 84 -1.78 -20.37 4.31
CA GLU A 84 -2.62 -19.96 3.19
C GLU A 84 -1.81 -19.89 1.88
N ILE A 85 -2.53 -19.94 0.76
CA ILE A 85 -2.02 -19.49 -0.52
C ILE A 85 -2.47 -18.05 -0.72
N PHE A 86 -1.56 -17.17 -1.12
CA PHE A 86 -1.91 -15.78 -1.36
C PHE A 86 -1.30 -15.22 -2.65
N PHE A 87 -2.02 -14.25 -3.21
CA PHE A 87 -1.72 -13.58 -4.47
C PHE A 87 -1.53 -12.10 -4.18
N GLU A 88 -0.37 -11.53 -4.53
CA GLU A 88 -0.07 -10.12 -4.32
C GLU A 88 0.17 -9.41 -5.64
N CYS A 89 -0.34 -8.19 -5.80
CA CYS A 89 -0.04 -7.37 -6.96
C CYS A 89 -0.07 -5.87 -6.67
N PHE A 90 0.55 -5.10 -7.55
CA PHE A 90 0.45 -3.64 -7.55
C PHE A 90 -0.39 -3.13 -8.72
N SER A 91 -0.98 -1.95 -8.55
CA SER A 91 -1.51 -1.18 -9.68
C SER A 91 -0.37 -0.73 -10.59
N GLN A 92 -0.68 -0.38 -11.85
CA GLN A 92 0.31 0.11 -12.82
C GLN A 92 1.11 1.33 -12.34
N ASP A 93 0.51 2.16 -11.49
CA ASP A 93 1.15 3.33 -10.87
C ASP A 93 1.78 3.00 -9.50
N GLU A 94 1.91 1.72 -9.15
CA GLU A 94 2.54 1.16 -7.94
C GLU A 94 2.08 1.77 -6.62
N SER A 95 0.87 2.31 -6.59
CA SER A 95 0.35 3.10 -5.45
C SER A 95 -0.88 2.48 -4.79
N SER A 96 -1.35 1.37 -5.35
CA SER A 96 -2.31 0.45 -4.76
C SER A 96 -1.66 -0.91 -4.69
N TYR A 97 -1.72 -1.55 -3.53
CA TYR A 97 -1.31 -2.91 -3.28
C TYR A 97 -2.57 -3.75 -3.05
N GLY A 98 -2.65 -4.92 -3.65
CA GLY A 98 -3.70 -5.90 -3.41
C GLY A 98 -3.09 -7.22 -3.00
N LYS A 99 -3.60 -7.81 -1.91
CA LYS A 99 -3.33 -9.20 -1.52
C LYS A 99 -4.64 -9.94 -1.38
N LEU A 100 -4.79 -11.06 -2.08
CA LEU A 100 -5.87 -12.04 -1.87
C LEU A 100 -5.27 -13.24 -1.16
N GLY A 101 -5.65 -13.48 0.09
CA GLY A 101 -5.32 -14.70 0.84
C GLY A 101 -6.46 -15.71 0.76
N CYS A 102 -6.13 -16.98 0.56
CA CYS A 102 -7.06 -18.10 0.56
C CYS A 102 -6.53 -19.18 1.51
N ASN A 103 -7.28 -19.44 2.59
CA ASN A 103 -7.02 -20.60 3.43
C ASN A 103 -7.24 -21.88 2.61
N TYR A 104 -6.49 -22.93 2.94
CA TYR A 104 -6.64 -24.26 2.36
C TYR A 104 -8.04 -24.87 2.51
N GLU A 105 -8.84 -24.44 3.49
CA GLU A 105 -10.25 -24.84 3.65
C GLU A 105 -11.14 -24.42 2.46
N VAL A 106 -10.71 -23.47 1.62
CA VAL A 106 -11.41 -23.09 0.38
C VAL A 106 -11.39 -24.22 -0.65
N PHE A 107 -10.39 -25.12 -0.59
CA PHE A 107 -10.19 -26.15 -1.59
C PHE A 107 -10.75 -27.49 -1.14
N GLY A 108 -11.61 -28.10 -1.96
CA GLY A 108 -12.17 -29.42 -1.66
C GLY A 108 -11.14 -30.57 -1.70
N ARG A 109 -9.98 -30.36 -2.34
CA ARG A 109 -8.91 -31.35 -2.45
C ARG A 109 -7.57 -30.67 -2.71
N ILE A 110 -6.52 -31.13 -2.03
CA ILE A 110 -5.12 -30.71 -2.22
C ILE A 110 -4.31 -31.99 -2.46
N ASP A 111 -3.66 -32.08 -3.62
CA ASP A 111 -2.92 -33.28 -4.02
C ASP A 111 -1.45 -33.21 -3.60
N GLU A 112 -0.70 -32.25 -4.13
CA GLU A 112 0.71 -32.02 -3.81
C GLU A 112 0.87 -30.66 -3.12
N PHE A 113 1.70 -30.63 -2.08
CA PHE A 113 1.96 -29.43 -1.29
C PHE A 113 3.46 -29.16 -1.19
N SER A 114 3.86 -27.98 -1.67
CA SER A 114 5.22 -27.46 -1.51
C SER A 114 5.17 -25.96 -1.31
N CYS A 115 5.87 -25.47 -0.29
CA CYS A 115 5.96 -24.04 -0.03
C CYS A 115 6.91 -23.36 -1.01
N GLY A 116 6.61 -22.13 -1.39
CA GLY A 116 7.43 -21.34 -2.29
C GLY A 116 6.69 -20.15 -2.86
N THR A 117 7.44 -19.31 -3.58
CA THR A 117 6.91 -18.12 -4.25
C THR A 117 7.25 -18.19 -5.73
N THR A 118 6.26 -17.94 -6.59
CA THR A 118 6.41 -17.83 -8.04
C THR A 118 5.69 -16.58 -8.53
N ASN A 119 6.12 -16.06 -9.68
CA ASN A 119 5.50 -14.90 -10.31
C ASN A 119 4.97 -15.35 -11.67
N ILE A 120 3.77 -14.93 -12.02
CA ILE A 120 3.17 -15.25 -13.31
C ILE A 120 2.69 -13.97 -14.00
N ASP A 121 2.64 -13.99 -15.32
CA ASP A 121 2.01 -12.92 -16.09
C ASP A 121 0.49 -13.00 -15.93
N TYR A 122 -0.18 -12.00 -15.37
CA TYR A 122 -1.65 -12.01 -15.35
C TYR A 122 -2.21 -11.52 -16.67
N SER A 123 -2.14 -12.40 -17.66
CA SER A 123 -2.63 -12.14 -19.00
C SER A 123 -4.16 -12.00 -19.03
N GLN A 124 -4.67 -11.31 -20.06
CA GLN A 124 -6.10 -11.26 -20.32
C GLN A 124 -6.71 -12.66 -20.53
N ALA A 125 -5.92 -13.62 -21.02
CA ALA A 125 -6.33 -15.01 -21.19
C ALA A 125 -6.54 -15.69 -19.83
N LEU A 126 -5.58 -15.57 -18.91
CA LEU A 126 -5.73 -16.07 -17.53
C LEU A 126 -6.96 -15.45 -16.83
N TYR A 127 -7.17 -14.14 -16.98
CA TYR A 127 -8.37 -13.47 -16.47
C TYR A 127 -9.66 -14.10 -17.01
N ASN A 128 -9.69 -14.38 -18.32
CA ASN A 128 -10.86 -14.98 -18.97
C ASN A 128 -11.12 -16.39 -18.46
N GLU A 129 -10.08 -17.19 -18.18
CA GLU A 129 -10.24 -18.53 -17.58
C GLU A 129 -10.86 -18.45 -16.18
N PHE A 130 -10.45 -17.51 -15.34
CA PHE A 130 -11.10 -17.26 -14.05
C PHE A 130 -12.58 -16.88 -14.21
N GLN A 131 -12.97 -16.19 -15.30
CA GLN A 131 -14.39 -15.89 -15.58
C GLN A 131 -15.21 -17.14 -15.95
N LYS A 132 -14.59 -18.28 -16.23
CA LYS A 132 -15.27 -19.55 -16.55
C LYS A 132 -15.59 -20.40 -15.33
N ILE A 133 -15.08 -20.05 -14.14
CA ILE A 133 -15.38 -20.76 -12.89
C ILE A 133 -16.89 -20.73 -12.63
N ARG A 134 -17.48 -21.90 -12.37
CA ARG A 134 -18.91 -22.07 -12.07
C ARG A 134 -19.07 -23.02 -10.90
N THR A 135 -20.12 -22.83 -10.11
CA THR A 135 -20.43 -23.66 -8.94
C THR A 135 -20.64 -25.14 -9.26
N TYR A 136 -20.97 -25.48 -10.52
CA TYR A 136 -21.21 -26.84 -10.97
C TYR A 136 -20.05 -27.47 -11.75
N LYS A 137 -18.94 -26.75 -11.98
CA LYS A 137 -17.75 -27.26 -12.66
C LYS A 137 -16.63 -27.48 -11.64
N THR A 138 -15.90 -28.57 -11.77
CA THR A 138 -14.65 -28.75 -11.02
C THR A 138 -13.55 -27.92 -11.69
N THR A 139 -12.89 -27.07 -10.91
CA THR A 139 -11.71 -26.31 -11.33
C THR A 139 -10.51 -26.76 -10.49
N SER A 140 -9.43 -27.13 -11.18
CA SER A 140 -8.13 -27.44 -10.60
C SER A 140 -7.20 -26.26 -10.84
N LEU A 141 -6.49 -25.85 -9.79
CA LEU A 141 -5.43 -24.84 -9.86
C LEU A 141 -4.12 -25.55 -9.52
N THR A 142 -3.11 -25.40 -10.36
CA THR A 142 -1.79 -25.98 -10.14
C THR A 142 -0.76 -24.88 -10.12
N VAL A 143 0.07 -24.83 -9.08
CA VAL A 143 1.18 -23.89 -8.96
C VAL A 143 2.49 -24.68 -9.01
N ASP A 144 3.37 -24.33 -9.92
CA ASP A 144 4.69 -24.96 -10.02
C ASP A 144 5.81 -23.91 -10.18
N PRO A 145 7.09 -24.28 -9.94
CA PRO A 145 8.20 -23.33 -10.02
C PRO A 145 8.39 -22.66 -11.40
N SER A 146 7.78 -23.21 -12.45
CA SER A 146 7.84 -22.72 -13.82
C SER A 146 6.56 -22.03 -14.30
N GLY A 147 5.48 -22.03 -13.53
CA GLY A 147 4.23 -21.39 -13.93
C GLY A 147 3.01 -21.71 -13.06
N PHE A 148 1.83 -21.32 -13.58
CA PHE A 148 0.53 -21.56 -12.97
C PHE A 148 -0.45 -22.10 -14.01
N ASP A 149 -1.09 -23.24 -13.71
CA ASP A 149 -2.08 -23.85 -14.58
C ASP A 149 -3.50 -23.72 -14.00
N VAL A 150 -4.46 -23.46 -14.89
CA VAL A 150 -5.90 -23.50 -14.58
C VAL A 150 -6.55 -24.53 -15.48
N LYS A 151 -7.22 -25.52 -14.88
CA LYS A 151 -7.98 -26.54 -15.60
C LYS A 151 -9.41 -26.55 -15.11
N THR A 152 -10.37 -26.24 -15.98
CA THR A 152 -11.79 -26.29 -15.65
C THR A 152 -12.46 -27.39 -16.47
N GLN A 153 -13.31 -28.20 -15.83
CA GLN A 153 -13.95 -29.33 -16.50
C GLN A 153 -14.70 -28.91 -17.78
N GLY A 154 -14.34 -29.54 -18.90
CA GLY A 154 -14.93 -29.29 -20.23
C GLY A 154 -14.43 -28.02 -20.93
N GLU A 155 -13.34 -27.43 -20.46
CA GLU A 155 -12.59 -26.34 -21.11
C GLU A 155 -11.17 -26.82 -21.45
N ASP A 156 -10.49 -26.08 -22.33
CA ASP A 156 -9.08 -26.33 -22.64
C ASP A 156 -8.16 -25.98 -21.45
N ASP A 157 -7.07 -26.72 -21.30
CA ASP A 157 -6.05 -26.46 -20.28
C ASP A 157 -5.30 -25.15 -20.58
N TYR A 158 -5.18 -24.26 -19.58
CA TYR A 158 -4.44 -23.01 -19.72
C TYR A 158 -3.25 -22.96 -18.75
N ARG A 159 -2.08 -22.58 -19.27
CA ARG A 159 -0.82 -22.46 -18.53
C ARG A 159 -0.21 -21.08 -18.73
N GLU A 160 0.13 -20.45 -17.62
CA GLU A 160 0.85 -19.19 -17.57
C GLU A 160 2.29 -19.42 -17.13
N VAL A 161 3.25 -18.81 -17.81
CA VAL A 161 4.70 -19.07 -17.61
C VAL A 161 5.29 -18.07 -16.61
N LYS A 162 6.28 -18.53 -15.83
CA LYS A 162 7.02 -17.66 -14.91
C LYS A 162 7.81 -16.57 -15.64
N ILE A 163 7.75 -15.36 -15.10
CA ILE A 163 8.52 -14.20 -15.57
C ILE A 163 9.27 -13.50 -14.43
N ASP A 164 10.25 -12.68 -14.80
CA ASP A 164 11.07 -11.91 -13.86
C ASP A 164 10.31 -10.67 -13.39
N LEU A 165 10.24 -10.51 -12.06
CA LEU A 165 9.55 -9.39 -11.44
C LEU A 165 10.40 -8.10 -11.53
N PRO A 166 9.81 -6.92 -11.80
CA PRO A 166 10.54 -5.66 -11.77
C PRO A 166 11.15 -5.35 -10.39
N ASP A 167 12.36 -4.80 -10.37
CA ASP A 167 13.05 -4.37 -9.12
C ASP A 167 12.18 -3.41 -8.27
N THR A 168 11.36 -2.58 -8.92
CA THR A 168 10.45 -1.63 -8.24
C THR A 168 9.37 -2.35 -7.43
N TRP A 169 8.85 -3.47 -7.93
CA TRP A 169 7.86 -4.28 -7.23
C TRP A 169 8.47 -5.02 -6.04
N VAL A 170 9.66 -5.61 -6.21
CA VAL A 170 10.41 -6.23 -5.10
C VAL A 170 10.56 -5.23 -3.96
N ARG A 171 11.02 -4.01 -4.27
CA ARG A 171 11.13 -2.93 -3.28
C ARG A 171 9.76 -2.54 -2.71
N GLY A 172 8.73 -2.45 -3.54
CA GLY A 172 7.36 -2.13 -3.15
C GLY A 172 6.82 -3.09 -2.10
N PHE A 173 6.98 -4.41 -2.27
CA PHE A 173 6.54 -5.41 -1.30
C PHE A 173 7.20 -5.24 0.07
N LEU A 174 8.51 -4.96 0.08
CA LEU A 174 9.25 -4.68 1.33
C LEU A 174 8.71 -3.43 2.04
N GLN A 175 8.38 -2.39 1.28
CA GLN A 175 7.82 -1.14 1.82
C GLN A 175 6.40 -1.32 2.35
N VAL A 176 5.57 -2.10 1.65
CA VAL A 176 4.22 -2.46 2.11
C VAL A 176 4.29 -3.23 3.43
N SER A 177 5.08 -4.31 3.47
CA SER A 177 5.25 -5.14 4.67
C SER A 177 5.80 -4.31 5.83
N SER A 178 6.79 -3.44 5.58
CA SER A 178 7.32 -2.51 6.59
C SER A 178 6.25 -1.53 7.09
N ALA A 179 5.44 -0.97 6.19
CA ALA A 179 4.37 -0.03 6.57
C ALA A 179 3.27 -0.70 7.40
N MET A 180 2.95 -1.97 7.14
CA MET A 180 1.98 -2.73 7.93
C MET A 180 2.42 -2.92 9.39
N THR A 181 3.72 -2.86 9.69
CA THR A 181 4.25 -2.93 11.06
C THR A 181 4.07 -1.63 11.85
N LEU A 182 3.75 -0.52 11.19
CA LEU A 182 3.64 0.79 11.84
C LEU A 182 2.38 0.87 12.72
N PRO A 183 2.41 1.64 13.82
CA PRO A 183 1.23 1.85 14.65
C PRO A 183 0.05 2.41 13.84
N ALA A 184 -1.09 1.73 13.90
CA ALA A 184 -2.30 2.10 13.17
C ALA A 184 -3.47 2.42 14.11
N ARG A 185 -4.41 3.25 13.66
CA ARG A 185 -5.78 3.28 14.19
C ARG A 185 -6.61 2.29 13.39
N SER A 186 -7.06 1.23 14.07
CA SER A 186 -7.82 0.14 13.46
C SER A 186 -9.28 0.18 13.90
N PHE A 187 -10.21 -0.02 12.98
CA PHE A 187 -11.64 -0.15 13.28
C PHE A 187 -12.37 -0.90 12.18
N ASP A 188 -13.50 -1.51 12.53
CA ASP A 188 -14.32 -2.27 11.60
C ASP A 188 -15.41 -1.39 10.98
N LEU A 189 -15.64 -1.61 9.69
CA LEU A 189 -16.73 -1.05 8.91
C LEU A 189 -17.64 -2.17 8.40
N HIS A 190 -18.94 -1.95 8.50
CA HIS A 190 -19.94 -2.79 7.88
C HIS A 190 -19.85 -2.66 6.34
N PRO A 191 -20.08 -3.74 5.56
CA PRO A 191 -19.99 -3.69 4.09
C PRO A 191 -20.81 -2.57 3.42
N MET A 192 -21.99 -2.27 3.98
CA MET A 192 -22.83 -1.15 3.54
C MET A 192 -22.20 0.24 3.71
N ASP A 193 -21.26 0.42 4.63
CA ASP A 193 -20.55 1.69 4.78
C ASP A 193 -19.58 1.90 3.61
N ILE A 194 -18.85 0.85 3.21
CA ILE A 194 -18.02 0.85 1.99
C ILE A 194 -18.88 1.07 0.75
N TYR A 195 -20.07 0.46 0.67
CA TYR A 195 -21.04 0.74 -0.39
C TYR A 195 -21.40 2.23 -0.45
N ASN A 196 -21.70 2.85 0.70
CA ASN A 196 -22.04 4.27 0.78
C ASN A 196 -20.87 5.15 0.33
N PHE A 197 -19.63 4.79 0.69
CA PHE A 197 -18.43 5.48 0.22
C PHE A 197 -18.30 5.40 -1.31
N CYS A 198 -18.39 4.20 -1.88
CA CYS A 198 -18.37 3.98 -3.33
C CYS A 198 -19.50 4.74 -4.04
N MET A 199 -20.71 4.72 -3.50
CA MET A 199 -21.85 5.45 -4.05
C MET A 199 -21.59 6.96 -4.10
N GLN A 200 -21.07 7.54 -3.02
CA GLN A 200 -20.73 8.97 -2.93
C GLN A 200 -19.65 9.35 -3.97
N LEU A 201 -18.58 8.56 -4.05
CA LEU A 201 -17.45 8.78 -4.97
C LEU A 201 -17.82 8.64 -6.46
N ARG A 202 -18.86 7.85 -6.77
CA ARG A 202 -19.43 7.76 -8.12
C ARG A 202 -20.29 8.95 -8.48
N ARG A 203 -21.19 9.34 -7.57
CA ARG A 203 -22.17 10.42 -7.80
C ARG A 203 -21.48 11.76 -8.02
N PHE A 204 -20.39 12.00 -7.29
CA PHE A 204 -19.69 13.27 -7.35
C PHE A 204 -18.28 13.09 -7.94
N LYS A 205 -18.04 13.75 -9.08
CA LYS A 205 -16.71 13.85 -9.70
C LYS A 205 -16.07 15.17 -9.30
N GLU A 206 -14.93 15.10 -8.63
CA GLU A 206 -14.20 16.28 -8.18
C GLU A 206 -13.60 17.07 -9.35
N LYS A 207 -13.83 18.39 -9.36
CA LYS A 207 -13.19 19.30 -10.32
C LYS A 207 -12.00 20.06 -9.71
N LYS A 208 -11.95 20.16 -8.37
CA LYS A 208 -10.94 20.89 -7.59
C LYS A 208 -10.57 20.09 -6.34
N GLY A 209 -9.37 20.31 -5.81
CA GLY A 209 -8.92 19.71 -4.55
C GLY A 209 -9.41 20.49 -3.33
N PRO A 210 -9.23 19.95 -2.10
CA PRO A 210 -8.56 18.67 -1.79
C PRO A 210 -9.41 17.43 -2.12
N ARG A 211 -8.75 16.29 -2.41
CA ARG A 211 -9.37 15.01 -2.81
C ARG A 211 -9.16 13.93 -1.73
N SER A 212 -9.45 14.29 -0.49
CA SER A 212 -9.23 13.45 0.70
C SER A 212 -10.53 12.84 1.23
N MET A 213 -10.36 11.86 2.11
CA MET A 213 -11.35 11.46 3.10
C MET A 213 -10.81 11.75 4.49
N ARG A 214 -11.67 12.25 5.37
CA ARG A 214 -11.33 12.53 6.76
C ARG A 214 -12.17 11.63 7.66
N TYR A 215 -11.51 10.69 8.32
CA TYR A 215 -12.10 9.83 9.33
C TYR A 215 -12.11 10.57 10.64
N ARG A 216 -13.30 10.80 11.19
CA ARG A 216 -13.55 11.34 12.52
C ARG A 216 -13.94 10.18 13.41
N LEU A 217 -13.05 9.88 14.35
CA LEU A 217 -13.13 8.72 15.21
C LEU A 217 -13.32 9.21 16.64
N THR A 218 -14.48 8.95 17.22
CA THR A 218 -14.79 9.31 18.61
C THR A 218 -15.13 8.03 19.37
N PRO A 219 -14.41 7.69 20.46
CA PRO A 219 -14.63 6.43 21.18
C PRO A 219 -16.09 6.25 21.61
N GLY A 220 -16.68 5.10 21.29
CA GLY A 220 -18.07 4.76 21.60
C GLY A 220 -19.11 5.34 20.64
N GLU A 221 -18.71 6.13 19.64
CA GLU A 221 -19.60 6.67 18.61
C GLU A 221 -19.44 5.98 17.24
N PRO A 222 -20.44 6.08 16.36
CA PRO A 222 -20.31 5.67 14.96
C PRO A 222 -19.14 6.38 14.26
N VAL A 223 -18.39 5.64 13.45
CA VAL A 223 -17.34 6.19 12.58
C VAL A 223 -17.97 7.18 11.60
N ARG A 224 -17.40 8.38 11.48
CA ARG A 224 -17.86 9.41 10.54
C ARG A 224 -16.77 9.70 9.52
N VAL A 225 -17.14 9.78 8.24
CA VAL A 225 -16.19 10.06 7.16
C VAL A 225 -16.65 11.26 6.35
N VAL A 226 -15.80 12.28 6.28
CA VAL A 226 -16.05 13.49 5.49
C VAL A 226 -15.30 13.42 4.17
N PHE A 227 -16.02 13.59 3.06
CA PHE A 227 -15.49 13.50 1.70
C PHE A 227 -15.19 14.89 1.12
N ASP A 228 -13.92 15.14 0.83
CA ASP A 228 -13.47 16.39 0.21
C ASP A 228 -13.50 16.29 -1.34
N PRO A 229 -13.82 17.40 -2.05
CA PRO A 229 -13.94 18.77 -1.54
C PRO A 229 -15.35 19.16 -1.05
N TRP A 230 -16.32 18.25 -1.10
CA TRP A 230 -17.73 18.59 -0.88
C TRP A 230 -18.09 18.82 0.58
N GLY A 231 -17.30 18.29 1.52
CA GLY A 231 -17.64 18.30 2.94
C GLY A 231 -18.81 17.38 3.28
N THR A 232 -19.19 16.47 2.37
CA THR A 232 -20.26 15.49 2.63
C THR A 232 -19.81 14.53 3.72
N GLU A 233 -20.56 14.49 4.81
CA GLU A 233 -20.34 13.55 5.92
C GLU A 233 -21.18 12.29 5.72
N ILE A 234 -20.56 11.12 5.87
CA ILE A 234 -21.22 9.82 5.93
C ILE A 234 -21.04 9.27 7.34
N VAL A 235 -22.16 8.96 7.99
CA VAL A 235 -22.19 8.35 9.33
C VAL A 235 -22.37 6.85 9.20
N CYS A 236 -21.35 6.09 9.61
CA CYS A 236 -21.32 4.63 9.56
C CYS A 236 -22.06 4.07 10.77
N SER A 237 -23.40 4.15 10.75
CA SER A 237 -24.26 3.96 11.94
C SER A 237 -24.10 2.59 12.63
N ARG A 238 -23.62 1.57 11.92
CA ARG A 238 -23.40 0.20 12.43
C ARG A 238 -21.97 -0.07 12.88
N SER A 239 -21.09 0.89 12.66
CA SER A 239 -19.64 0.73 12.78
C SER A 239 -19.15 1.66 13.87
N ILE A 240 -19.14 1.13 15.09
CA ILE A 240 -18.76 1.89 16.29
C ILE A 240 -17.24 1.88 16.43
N TYR A 241 -16.66 3.05 16.68
CA TYR A 241 -15.24 3.16 16.95
C TYR A 241 -14.95 2.83 18.41
N HIS A 242 -14.17 1.76 18.64
CA HIS A 242 -13.77 1.30 19.97
C HIS A 242 -12.34 1.68 20.36
N GLY A 243 -11.67 2.52 19.57
CA GLY A 243 -10.31 2.94 19.86
C GLY A 243 -10.21 3.86 21.09
N PRO A 244 -8.99 4.12 21.58
CA PRO A 244 -8.79 4.70 22.92
C PRO A 244 -8.99 6.22 22.98
N GLN A 245 -8.88 6.93 21.85
CA GLN A 245 -8.87 8.38 21.82
C GLN A 245 -9.63 8.94 20.62
N GLU A 246 -10.14 10.15 20.78
CA GLU A 246 -10.73 10.90 19.68
C GLU A 246 -9.65 11.40 18.71
N GLU A 247 -9.87 11.22 17.41
CA GLU A 247 -8.89 11.61 16.40
C GLU A 247 -9.54 11.90 15.04
N GLU A 248 -9.01 12.90 14.31
CA GLU A 248 -9.32 13.11 12.89
C GLU A 248 -8.10 12.76 12.02
N ILE A 249 -8.24 11.69 11.22
CA ILE A 249 -7.21 11.20 10.29
C ILE A 249 -7.63 11.47 8.86
N ARG A 250 -6.76 12.17 8.11
CA ARG A 250 -6.95 12.48 6.70
C ARG A 250 -6.13 11.52 5.83
N VAL A 251 -6.81 10.84 4.92
CA VAL A 251 -6.20 9.97 3.91
C VAL A 251 -6.52 10.44 2.48
N TRP A 252 -5.72 9.98 1.52
CA TRP A 252 -5.94 10.26 0.10
C TRP A 252 -6.09 8.97 -0.71
N GLY A 253 -6.17 9.10 -2.04
CA GLY A 253 -6.42 7.97 -2.92
C GLY A 253 -7.87 7.46 -2.89
N ARG A 254 -8.83 8.28 -2.40
CA ARG A 254 -10.22 7.86 -2.14
C ARG A 254 -10.94 7.13 -3.27
N ARG A 255 -10.63 7.42 -4.54
CA ARG A 255 -11.24 6.70 -5.69
C ARG A 255 -10.80 5.23 -5.79
N ARG A 256 -9.65 4.85 -5.24
CA ARG A 256 -9.15 3.46 -5.26
C ARG A 256 -9.97 2.53 -4.38
N ILE A 257 -10.81 3.08 -3.49
CA ILE A 257 -11.78 2.31 -2.70
C ILE A 257 -12.78 1.56 -3.60
N HIS A 258 -13.00 2.02 -4.84
CA HIS A 258 -13.81 1.28 -5.80
C HIS A 258 -13.29 -0.14 -6.09
N ILE A 259 -12.02 -0.45 -5.81
CA ILE A 259 -11.47 -1.81 -5.91
C ILE A 259 -12.24 -2.78 -4.98
N LEU A 260 -12.65 -2.31 -3.79
CA LEU A 260 -13.37 -3.11 -2.81
C LEU A 260 -14.83 -3.39 -3.19
N GLU A 261 -15.36 -2.73 -4.22
CA GLU A 261 -16.78 -2.74 -4.53
C GLU A 261 -17.31 -4.15 -4.84
N ARG A 262 -16.53 -4.93 -5.60
CA ARG A 262 -16.91 -6.30 -5.97
C ARG A 262 -16.95 -7.26 -4.78
N LEU A 263 -16.32 -6.87 -3.67
CA LEU A 263 -16.24 -7.67 -2.44
C LEU A 263 -17.40 -7.39 -1.48
N ILE A 264 -18.06 -6.24 -1.59
CA ILE A 264 -19.16 -5.83 -0.70
C ILE A 264 -20.23 -6.92 -0.51
N PRO A 265 -20.71 -7.64 -1.56
CA PRO A 265 -21.78 -8.62 -1.40
C PRO A 265 -21.38 -9.88 -0.64
N ILE A 266 -20.08 -10.19 -0.57
CA ILE A 266 -19.54 -11.42 0.01
C ILE A 266 -18.75 -11.17 1.29
N ALA A 267 -18.34 -9.93 1.55
CA ALA A 267 -17.59 -9.56 2.74
C ALA A 267 -18.47 -9.59 4.00
N LYS A 268 -17.95 -10.17 5.07
CA LYS A 268 -18.54 -10.13 6.41
C LYS A 268 -18.30 -8.78 7.07
N ARG A 269 -17.10 -8.22 6.92
CA ARG A 269 -16.68 -6.91 7.43
C ARG A 269 -15.48 -6.37 6.65
N PHE A 270 -15.20 -5.08 6.83
CA PHE A 270 -13.96 -4.44 6.38
C PHE A 270 -13.24 -3.84 7.58
N THR A 271 -12.03 -4.29 7.88
CA THR A 271 -11.17 -3.68 8.90
C THR A 271 -10.28 -2.63 8.23
N VAL A 272 -10.33 -1.40 8.75
CA VAL A 272 -9.55 -0.27 8.22
C VAL A 272 -8.42 0.05 9.17
N HIS A 273 -7.19 0.12 8.64
CA HIS A 273 -6.00 0.52 9.37
C HIS A 273 -5.48 1.86 8.84
N LEU A 274 -5.47 2.88 9.69
CA LEU A 274 -5.01 4.22 9.35
C LEU A 274 -3.70 4.53 10.08
N LEU A 275 -2.59 4.69 9.35
CA LEU A 275 -1.27 4.94 9.95
C LEU A 275 -1.06 6.40 10.39
N GLY A 276 -1.92 7.32 9.94
CA GLY A 276 -1.86 8.74 10.30
C GLY A 276 -2.12 9.65 9.11
N ARG A 277 -1.86 10.95 9.27
CA ARG A 277 -2.20 11.97 8.27
C ARG A 277 -1.28 11.88 7.05
N GLY A 278 -1.86 11.54 5.89
CA GLY A 278 -1.12 11.43 4.63
C GLY A 278 -0.16 10.23 4.56
N LEU A 279 -0.21 9.35 5.56
CA LEU A 279 0.46 8.05 5.56
C LEU A 279 -0.42 6.99 4.86
N PRO A 280 0.12 5.80 4.58
CA PRO A 280 -0.66 4.73 4.00
C PRO A 280 -1.89 4.34 4.82
N SER A 281 -2.86 3.77 4.12
CA SER A 281 -4.07 3.21 4.73
C SER A 281 -4.34 1.82 4.15
N PHE A 282 -4.77 0.89 4.99
CA PHE A 282 -5.11 -0.46 4.58
C PHE A 282 -6.58 -0.76 4.84
N TYR A 283 -7.17 -1.54 3.96
CA TYR A 283 -8.54 -2.04 4.08
C TYR A 283 -8.49 -3.56 3.90
N VAL A 284 -8.81 -4.30 4.95
CA VAL A 284 -8.85 -5.76 4.95
C VAL A 284 -10.30 -6.19 4.88
N ALA A 285 -10.68 -6.89 3.82
CA ALA A 285 -12.01 -7.47 3.65
C ALA A 285 -11.99 -8.91 4.16
N ASP A 286 -12.81 -9.21 5.16
CA ASP A 286 -13.05 -10.56 5.66
C ASP A 286 -14.10 -11.23 4.78
N LEU A 287 -13.70 -12.26 4.02
CA LEU A 287 -14.56 -13.01 3.11
C LEU A 287 -14.84 -14.44 3.62
N GLY A 288 -14.60 -14.71 4.91
CA GLY A 288 -14.62 -16.06 5.48
C GLY A 288 -13.28 -16.78 5.32
N ASP A 289 -13.23 -17.84 4.52
CA ASP A 289 -12.00 -18.62 4.28
C ASP A 289 -11.02 -17.91 3.31
N MET A 290 -11.39 -16.71 2.86
CA MET A 290 -10.54 -15.81 2.09
C MET A 290 -10.48 -14.44 2.76
N ASN A 291 -9.39 -13.71 2.53
CA ASN A 291 -9.22 -12.31 2.92
C ASN A 291 -8.73 -11.50 1.72
N PHE A 292 -9.05 -10.20 1.69
CA PHE A 292 -8.47 -9.29 0.71
C PHE A 292 -7.95 -8.02 1.35
N THR A 293 -6.66 -7.75 1.22
CA THR A 293 -6.01 -6.56 1.75
C THR A 293 -5.73 -5.57 0.62
N LEU A 294 -6.34 -4.39 0.71
CA LEU A 294 -6.02 -3.23 -0.13
C LEU A 294 -5.14 -2.24 0.63
N GLY A 295 -3.89 -2.08 0.19
CA GLY A 295 -2.97 -1.06 0.69
C GLY A 295 -2.92 0.16 -0.23
N LEU A 296 -3.16 1.35 0.32
CA LEU A 296 -3.03 2.62 -0.41
C LEU A 296 -1.84 3.38 0.15
N SER A 297 -0.88 3.75 -0.70
CA SER A 297 0.40 4.41 -0.34
C SER A 297 0.28 5.81 0.29
N GLY A 298 -0.94 6.34 0.42
CA GLY A 298 -1.23 7.63 1.03
C GLY A 298 -1.31 8.80 0.05
N TRP A 299 -0.52 8.86 -1.03
CA TRP A 299 -0.62 9.90 -2.08
C TRP A 299 -0.64 9.29 -3.48
N SER A 300 -1.40 9.88 -4.41
CA SER A 300 -1.46 9.38 -5.79
C SER A 300 -0.14 9.52 -6.56
N SER A 301 0.76 10.41 -6.13
CA SER A 301 2.10 10.59 -6.69
C SER A 301 3.20 9.86 -5.91
N ASN A 302 2.88 9.26 -4.76
CA ASN A 302 3.81 8.46 -3.99
C ASN A 302 3.46 7.00 -4.25
N ASP A 303 4.23 6.35 -5.11
CA ASP A 303 4.21 4.90 -5.21
C ASP A 303 4.82 4.27 -3.95
N TRP A 304 4.59 2.96 -3.78
CA TRP A 304 5.20 2.18 -2.72
C TRP A 304 6.71 2.01 -2.91
N SER A 305 7.21 2.08 -4.14
CA SER A 305 8.59 1.74 -4.50
C SER A 305 9.59 2.91 -4.42
N THR A 306 9.18 4.14 -4.78
CA THR A 306 10.08 5.29 -4.94
C THR A 306 9.97 6.30 -3.80
N ALA A 307 8.75 6.52 -3.28
CA ALA A 307 8.47 7.57 -2.30
C ALA A 307 8.32 7.08 -0.85
N GLY A 308 7.95 5.82 -0.65
CA GLY A 308 7.88 5.19 0.67
C GLY A 308 9.27 4.81 1.16
N ASN A 309 9.77 5.50 2.19
CA ASN A 309 10.91 5.03 3.00
C ASN A 309 10.38 4.60 4.37
N PHE A 310 9.33 3.77 4.39
CA PHE A 310 8.67 3.33 5.62
C PHE A 310 9.57 2.40 6.44
N ASP A 311 10.49 1.70 5.76
CA ASP A 311 11.60 0.98 6.39
C ASP A 311 12.45 1.87 7.31
N LEU A 312 12.60 3.17 7.00
CA LEU A 312 13.31 4.12 7.86
C LEU A 312 12.51 4.53 9.11
N MET A 313 11.19 4.33 9.09
CA MET A 313 10.29 4.64 10.20
C MET A 313 10.11 3.46 11.16
N ALA A 314 10.50 2.25 10.73
CA ALA A 314 10.45 1.06 11.58
C ALA A 314 11.46 1.19 12.76
N PRO A 315 11.13 0.68 13.96
CA PRO A 315 12.04 0.71 15.10
C PRO A 315 13.36 0.02 14.76
N ARG A 316 14.45 0.78 14.74
CA ARG A 316 15.81 0.24 14.63
C ARG A 316 16.33 -0.07 16.02
N ALA A 317 16.01 -1.24 16.55
CA ALA A 317 16.81 -1.77 17.64
C ALA A 317 18.13 -2.27 17.05
N ASP A 318 19.26 -1.84 17.62
CA ASP A 318 20.56 -2.42 17.30
C ASP A 318 20.61 -3.82 17.93
N VAL A 319 20.25 -4.82 17.14
CA VAL A 319 20.24 -6.22 17.54
C VAL A 319 21.48 -6.89 16.96
N ASP A 320 22.21 -7.61 17.79
CA ASP A 320 23.36 -8.38 17.34
C ASP A 320 22.95 -9.52 16.38
N ASP A 321 23.88 -9.96 15.54
CA ASP A 321 23.56 -10.92 14.49
C ASP A 321 23.21 -12.32 15.03
N GLU A 322 23.74 -12.71 16.20
CA GLU A 322 23.41 -13.99 16.83
C GLU A 322 21.93 -14.01 17.27
N THR A 323 21.48 -12.94 17.91
CA THR A 323 20.08 -12.77 18.31
C THR A 323 19.15 -12.72 17.10
N LYS A 324 19.54 -12.04 16.01
CA LYS A 324 18.75 -12.05 14.75
C LYS A 324 18.57 -13.49 14.24
N VAL A 325 19.65 -14.25 14.14
CA VAL A 325 19.60 -15.65 13.66
C VAL A 325 18.71 -16.50 14.56
N ARG A 326 18.79 -16.35 15.88
CA ARG A 326 17.91 -17.07 16.82
C ARG A 326 16.43 -16.77 16.60
N VAL A 327 16.08 -15.50 16.40
CA VAL A 327 14.70 -15.08 16.11
C VAL A 327 14.24 -15.65 14.76
N PHE A 328 15.10 -15.61 13.74
CA PHE A 328 14.78 -16.12 12.41
C PHE A 328 14.55 -17.63 12.39
N GLU A 329 15.43 -18.42 13.02
CA GLU A 329 15.26 -19.87 13.08
C GLU A 329 14.02 -20.26 13.88
N ALA A 330 13.67 -19.50 14.93
CA ALA A 330 12.43 -19.71 15.67
C ALA A 330 11.18 -19.45 14.81
N LEU A 331 11.18 -18.35 14.04
CA LEU A 331 10.09 -18.04 13.11
C LEU A 331 10.02 -19.09 11.99
N LYS A 332 11.15 -19.49 11.41
CA LYS A 332 11.22 -20.49 10.34
C LYS A 332 10.73 -21.87 10.78
N ALA A 333 10.87 -22.21 12.05
CA ALA A 333 10.35 -23.46 12.60
C ALA A 333 8.81 -23.47 12.71
N GLU A 334 8.19 -22.33 12.98
CA GLU A 334 6.73 -22.20 13.17
C GLU A 334 6.01 -21.66 11.93
N TRP A 335 6.73 -21.03 11.01
CA TRP A 335 6.27 -20.33 9.79
C TRP A 335 5.39 -19.11 10.05
N LEU A 336 4.61 -19.10 11.13
CA LEU A 336 3.77 -18.00 11.56
C LEU A 336 3.90 -17.81 13.07
N ALA A 337 4.26 -16.60 13.52
CA ALA A 337 4.32 -16.28 14.94
C ALA A 337 4.15 -14.78 15.19
N THR A 338 3.55 -14.44 16.33
CA THR A 338 3.49 -13.03 16.79
C THR A 338 4.79 -12.62 17.47
N PRO A 339 5.14 -11.32 17.50
CA PRO A 339 6.30 -10.83 18.23
C PRO A 339 6.30 -11.25 19.71
N ASP A 340 5.12 -11.28 20.35
CA ASP A 340 4.96 -11.66 21.75
C ASP A 340 5.19 -13.16 21.98
N ALA A 341 4.75 -14.02 21.05
CA ALA A 341 5.00 -15.46 21.11
C ALA A 341 6.50 -15.77 20.96
N LEU A 342 7.18 -15.13 20.02
CA LEU A 342 8.63 -15.28 19.83
C LEU A 342 9.43 -14.74 21.02
N ALA A 343 9.02 -13.59 21.58
CA ALA A 343 9.63 -13.02 22.77
C ALA A 343 9.52 -13.98 23.96
N GLY A 344 8.33 -14.54 24.19
CA GLY A 344 8.09 -15.54 25.23
C GLY A 344 8.92 -16.81 25.04
N LYS A 345 8.95 -17.35 23.81
CA LYS A 345 9.68 -18.59 23.49
C LYS A 345 11.20 -18.45 23.63
N LEU A 346 11.74 -17.29 23.24
CA LEU A 346 13.19 -17.04 23.22
C LEU A 346 13.71 -16.39 24.51
N GLY A 347 12.81 -15.96 25.41
CA GLY A 347 13.17 -15.21 26.61
C GLY A 347 13.77 -13.84 26.30
N LEU A 348 13.37 -13.23 25.18
CA LEU A 348 13.89 -11.95 24.69
C LEU A 348 12.90 -10.82 24.99
N ASN A 349 13.41 -9.58 25.08
CA ASN A 349 12.54 -8.41 25.11
C ASN A 349 11.83 -8.27 23.75
N ARG A 350 10.54 -7.95 23.79
CA ARG A 350 9.70 -7.69 22.61
C ARG A 350 10.33 -6.71 21.63
N ASP A 351 10.96 -5.64 22.12
CA ASP A 351 11.59 -4.62 21.25
C ASP A 351 12.78 -5.18 20.46
N VAL A 352 13.52 -6.13 21.06
CA VAL A 352 14.63 -6.84 20.39
C VAL A 352 14.09 -7.77 19.31
N VAL A 353 13.01 -8.50 19.60
CA VAL A 353 12.36 -9.36 18.61
C VAL A 353 11.81 -8.54 17.45
N LEU A 354 11.15 -7.41 17.72
CA LEU A 354 10.66 -6.51 16.68
C LEU A 354 11.79 -5.91 15.83
N GLY A 355 12.91 -5.53 16.43
CA GLY A 355 14.08 -5.06 15.69
C GLY A 355 14.66 -6.14 14.77
N ALA A 356 14.78 -7.38 15.26
CA ALA A 356 15.23 -8.51 14.45
C ALA A 356 14.26 -8.83 13.29
N LEU A 357 12.96 -8.94 13.58
CA LEU A 357 11.93 -9.17 12.57
C LEU A 357 11.90 -8.04 11.52
N GLY A 358 12.00 -6.78 11.95
CA GLY A 358 12.09 -5.63 11.06
C GLY A 358 13.27 -5.71 10.09
N ALA A 359 14.44 -6.14 10.56
CA ALA A 359 15.61 -6.37 9.70
C ALA A 359 15.36 -7.48 8.65
N TYR A 360 14.68 -8.56 9.04
CA TYR A 360 14.32 -9.64 8.10
C TYR A 360 13.22 -9.24 7.12
N THR A 361 12.26 -8.43 7.55
CA THR A 361 11.25 -7.83 6.66
C THR A 361 11.91 -6.93 5.61
N GLN A 362 12.87 -6.10 6.01
CA GLN A 362 13.65 -5.27 5.08
C GLN A 362 14.52 -6.09 4.12
N ALA A 363 15.01 -7.24 4.58
CA ALA A 363 15.79 -8.18 3.76
C ALA A 363 14.92 -9.10 2.89
N GLY A 364 13.59 -8.99 2.92
CA GLY A 364 12.66 -9.85 2.17
C GLY A 364 12.64 -11.30 2.64
N ARG A 365 13.01 -11.54 3.90
CA ARG A 365 13.04 -12.87 4.52
C ARG A 365 11.88 -13.11 5.48
N GLY A 366 11.07 -12.09 5.75
CA GLY A 366 9.86 -12.15 6.54
C GLY A 366 8.81 -11.19 5.98
N ILE A 367 7.54 -11.51 6.20
CA ILE A 367 6.40 -10.68 5.80
C ILE A 367 5.54 -10.45 7.04
N TYR A 368 5.00 -9.25 7.17
CA TYR A 368 3.98 -8.95 8.16
C TYR A 368 2.61 -8.96 7.48
N ASP A 369 1.65 -9.67 8.07
CA ASP A 369 0.27 -9.68 7.62
C ASP A 369 -0.63 -9.00 8.64
N LEU A 370 -1.53 -8.13 8.17
CA LEU A 370 -2.50 -7.42 9.01
C LEU A 370 -3.66 -8.31 9.48
N ASP A 371 -3.90 -9.43 8.79
CA ASP A 371 -4.99 -10.37 9.10
C ASP A 371 -4.59 -11.44 10.13
N LYS A 372 -3.29 -11.58 10.46
CA LYS A 372 -2.75 -12.70 11.26
C LYS A 372 -2.29 -12.32 12.66
#